data_AF-A0A7J2THP0-F1
#
_entry.id   AF-A0A7J2THP0-F1
#
_cell.length_a   1.000
_cell.length_b   1.000
_cell.length_c   1.000
_cell.angle_alpha   90.00
_cell.angle_beta   90.00
_cell.angle_gamma   90.00
#
_symmetry.space_group_name_H-M   'P 1'
#
loop_
_entity.id
_entity.type
_entity.pdbx_description
1 polymer ?
#
loop_
_entity_poly.entity_id
_entity_poly.type
_entity_poly.pdbx_seq_one_letter_code
_entity_poly.pdbx_strand_id
1 'polypeptide(L)'
;MRIGIKYCGGCNESYRRDRIEEVLKREFKDFQFSYSNCADLLICISGCKKGCSAEKASGNLIHFDEWVGEERIIKDVKAKLSELLRS
;
A
#
# COMPACT_ATOMS: atom_id res chain seq x y z
N MET A 1 -4.20 -5.49 -13.67
CA MET A 1 -3.73 -4.38 -12.81
C MET A 1 -2.54 -4.82 -11.98
N ARG A 2 -1.57 -3.93 -11.81
CA ARG A 2 -0.38 -4.09 -10.96
C ARG A 2 -0.52 -3.24 -9.70
N ILE A 3 -0.23 -3.84 -8.56
CA ILE A 3 -0.18 -3.18 -7.25
C ILE A 3 1.28 -2.99 -6.87
N GLY A 4 1.70 -1.73 -6.77
CA GLY A 4 3.02 -1.33 -6.32
C GLY A 4 3.05 -1.26 -4.81
N ILE A 5 3.99 -1.93 -4.14
CA ILE A 5 4.22 -1.75 -2.69
C ILE A 5 5.49 -0.95 -2.49
N LYS A 6 5.40 0.12 -1.70
CA LYS A 6 6.53 0.98 -1.37
C LYS A 6 6.64 1.17 0.14
N TYR A 7 7.82 0.87 0.66
CA TYR A 7 8.14 1.10 2.05
C TYR A 7 8.77 2.48 2.24
N CYS A 8 8.38 3.18 3.30
CA CYS A 8 8.99 4.44 3.70
C CYS A 8 9.35 4.45 5.17
N GLY A 9 10.47 5.12 5.47
CA GLY A 9 10.84 5.50 6.82
C GLY A 9 11.50 4.39 7.60
N GLY A 10 12.82 4.50 7.76
CA GLY A 10 13.58 3.80 8.81
C GLY A 10 13.40 4.41 10.21
N CYS A 11 12.46 5.34 10.38
CA CYS A 11 12.26 6.07 11.64
C CYS A 11 11.58 5.24 12.75
N ASN A 12 10.95 4.11 12.42
CA ASN A 12 10.34 3.20 13.39
C ASN A 12 10.58 1.75 12.98
N GLU A 13 11.63 1.13 13.51
CA GLU A 13 12.02 -0.25 13.23
C GLU A 13 11.01 -1.27 13.80
N SER A 14 10.36 -0.95 14.92
CA SER A 14 9.34 -1.79 15.56
C SER A 14 8.06 -1.93 14.74
N TYR A 15 7.87 -1.07 13.73
CA TYR A 15 6.72 -1.17 12.84
C TYR A 15 6.91 -2.31 11.83
N ARG A 16 6.15 -3.39 12.04
CA ARG A 16 6.12 -4.58 11.18
C ARG A 16 5.34 -4.32 9.90
N ARG A 17 5.97 -3.59 8.97
CA ARG A 17 5.44 -3.26 7.63
C ARG A 17 5.04 -4.52 6.85
N ASP A 18 5.74 -5.62 7.10
CA ASP A 18 5.53 -6.92 6.47
C ASP A 18 4.10 -7.43 6.71
N ARG A 19 3.50 -7.14 7.87
CA ARG A 19 2.14 -7.62 8.18
C ARG A 19 1.09 -7.05 7.23
N ILE A 20 1.23 -5.79 6.82
CA ILE A 20 0.31 -5.19 5.83
C ILE A 20 0.52 -5.86 4.48
N GLU A 21 1.78 -6.08 4.08
CA GLU A 21 2.11 -6.80 2.86
C GLU A 21 1.55 -8.22 2.84
N GLU A 22 1.64 -8.96 3.95
CA GLU A 22 1.09 -10.32 4.07
C GLU A 22 -0.42 -10.33 3.87
N VAL A 23 -1.16 -9.40 4.49
CA VAL A 23 -2.60 -9.25 4.29
C VAL A 23 -2.92 -8.95 2.82
N LEU A 24 -2.18 -8.03 2.21
CA LEU A 24 -2.38 -7.68 0.80
C LEU A 24 -2.15 -8.88 -0.12
N LYS A 25 -1.03 -9.59 0.03
CA LYS A 25 -0.70 -10.76 -0.78
C LYS A 25 -1.67 -11.92 -0.54
N ARG A 26 -2.23 -12.05 0.67
CA ARG A 26 -3.21 -13.09 1.01
C ARG A 26 -4.56 -12.84 0.38
N GLU A 27 -5.05 -11.61 0.44
CA GLU A 27 -6.41 -11.24 0.02
C GLU A 27 -6.50 -10.87 -1.47
N PHE A 28 -5.43 -10.33 -2.05
CA PHE A 28 -5.39 -9.86 -3.45
C PHE A 28 -4.47 -10.72 -4.32
N LYS A 29 -4.56 -12.05 -4.20
CA LYS A 29 -3.72 -13.02 -4.95
C LYS A 29 -3.82 -12.92 -6.46
N ASP A 30 -4.97 -12.47 -6.97
CA ASP A 30 -5.22 -12.29 -8.41
C ASP A 30 -4.49 -11.07 -9.00
N PHE A 31 -3.91 -10.22 -8.17
CA PHE A 31 -3.19 -9.01 -8.61
C PHE A 31 -1.68 -9.24 -8.63
N GLN A 32 -1.00 -8.63 -9.61
CA GLN A 32 0.47 -8.65 -9.64
C GLN A 32 1.02 -7.62 -8.66
N PHE A 33 1.81 -8.09 -7.69
CA PHE A 33 2.57 -7.23 -6.80
C PHE A 33 3.94 -6.88 -7.40
N SER A 34 4.31 -5.61 -7.37
CA SER A 34 5.63 -5.10 -7.77
C SER A 34 6.14 -4.11 -6.73
N TYR A 35 7.45 -4.00 -6.57
CA TYR A 35 8.06 -2.95 -5.73
C TYR A 35 8.47 -1.71 -6.55
N SER A 36 7.99 -1.63 -7.80
CA SER A 36 8.27 -0.53 -8.72
C SER A 36 7.29 0.62 -8.55
N ASN A 37 7.75 1.85 -8.83
CA ASN A 37 6.85 3.02 -8.87
C ASN A 37 5.88 3.01 -10.06
N CYS A 38 6.09 2.12 -11.03
CA CYS A 38 5.24 1.94 -12.20
C CYS A 38 4.16 0.89 -11.92
N ALA A 39 3.10 1.29 -11.21
CA ALA A 39 1.95 0.44 -10.90
C ALA A 39 0.63 1.21 -11.08
N ASP A 40 -0.46 0.49 -11.30
CA ASP A 40 -1.80 1.09 -11.44
C ASP A 40 -2.30 1.65 -10.10
N LEU A 41 -1.95 0.96 -9.01
CA LEU A 41 -2.20 1.34 -7.62
C LEU A 41 -0.90 1.23 -6.84
N LEU A 42 -0.47 2.31 -6.18
CA LEU A 42 0.68 2.31 -5.28
C LEU A 42 0.20 2.26 -3.82
N ILE A 43 0.76 1.37 -3.02
CA ILE A 43 0.51 1.25 -1.59
C ILE A 43 1.80 1.64 -0.86
N CYS A 44 1.78 2.82 -0.24
CA CYS A 44 2.86 3.31 0.59
C CYS A 44 2.64 2.89 2.04
N ILE A 45 3.60 2.16 2.61
CA ILE A 45 3.59 1.77 4.02
C ILE A 45 4.73 2.52 4.72
N SER A 46 4.37 3.53 5.51
CA SER A 46 5.32 4.38 6.24
C SER A 46 5.35 4.02 7.72
N GLY A 47 6.54 4.00 8.31
CA GLY A 47 6.70 3.88 9.78
C GLY A 47 6.63 5.20 10.54
N CYS A 48 6.40 6.33 9.85
CA CYS A 48 6.29 7.65 10.47
C CYS A 48 5.33 8.56 9.70
N LYS A 49 4.74 9.53 10.41
CA LYS A 49 3.80 10.52 9.86
C LYS A 49 4.40 11.47 8.82
N LYS A 50 5.74 11.50 8.67
CA LYS A 50 6.41 12.34 7.66
C LYS A 50 6.16 11.87 6.23
N GLY A 51 5.87 10.59 5.99
CA GLY A 51 5.38 10.13 4.68
C GLY A 51 6.30 10.39 3.46
N CYS A 52 7.62 10.50 3.64
CA CYS A 52 8.54 11.00 2.60
C CYS A 52 8.54 10.23 1.25
N SER A 53 8.07 8.98 1.21
CA SER A 53 7.91 8.22 -0.05
C SER A 53 6.54 8.37 -0.69
N ALA A 54 5.52 8.77 0.08
CA ALA A 54 4.19 9.11 -0.44
C ALA A 54 4.27 10.40 -1.26
N GLU A 55 5.07 11.37 -0.82
CA GLU A 55 5.28 12.64 -1.54
C GLU A 55 5.94 12.47 -2.93
N LYS A 56 6.64 11.36 -3.16
CA LYS A 56 7.28 11.05 -4.46
C LYS A 56 6.46 10.12 -5.34
N ALA A 57 5.26 9.71 -4.90
CA ALA A 57 4.38 8.88 -5.69
C ALA A 57 3.45 9.77 -6.53
N SER A 58 3.29 9.44 -7.81
CA SER A 58 2.33 10.09 -8.70
C SER A 58 1.31 9.06 -9.18
N GLY A 59 0.02 9.39 -9.17
CA GLY A 59 -1.08 8.49 -9.56
C GLY A 59 -1.95 8.02 -8.39
N ASN A 60 -2.54 6.82 -8.52
CA ASN A 60 -3.41 6.25 -7.50
C ASN A 60 -2.58 5.69 -6.34
N LEU A 61 -2.76 6.28 -5.16
CA LEU A 61 -1.98 5.98 -3.97
C LEU A 61 -2.91 5.64 -2.79
N ILE A 62 -2.53 4.63 -2.02
CA ILE A 62 -2.99 4.41 -0.64
C ILE A 62 -1.79 4.54 0.27
N HIS A 63 -1.94 5.24 1.38
CA HIS A 63 -0.88 5.43 2.37
C HIS A 63 -1.34 4.93 3.73
N PHE A 64 -0.58 4.00 4.31
CA PHE A 64 -0.69 3.56 5.69
C PHE A 64 0.53 4.07 6.47
N ASP A 65 0.34 4.97 7.44
CA ASP A 65 1.42 5.50 8.29
C ASP A 65 1.50 4.85 9.68
N GLU A 66 0.56 3.96 10.00
CA GLU A 66 0.46 3.22 11.25
C GLU A 66 -0.15 1.83 11.02
N TRP A 67 -0.06 0.96 12.02
CA TRP A 67 -0.73 -0.34 11.97
C TRP A 67 -2.23 -0.14 11.97
N VAL A 68 -2.87 -0.59 10.89
CA VAL A 68 -4.32 -0.65 10.77
C VAL A 68 -4.76 -2.11 10.73
N GLY A 69 -5.92 -2.41 11.30
CA GLY A 69 -6.47 -3.77 11.28
C GLY A 69 -6.71 -4.27 9.85
N GLU A 70 -6.66 -5.59 9.67
CA GLU A 70 -6.80 -6.25 8.36
C GLU A 70 -8.06 -5.81 7.61
N GLU A 71 -9.19 -5.69 8.31
CA GLU A 71 -10.45 -5.24 7.74
C GLU A 71 -10.35 -3.87 7.06
N ARG A 72 -9.62 -2.93 7.68
CA ARG A 72 -9.43 -1.58 7.14
C ARG A 72 -8.52 -1.61 5.91
N ILE A 73 -7.44 -2.39 5.96
CA ILE A 73 -6.52 -2.58 4.82
C ILE A 73 -7.32 -3.08 3.61
N ILE A 74 -8.09 -4.13 3.80
CA ILE A 74 -8.87 -4.76 2.73
C ILE A 74 -9.92 -3.80 2.20
N LYS A 75 -10.64 -3.10 3.08
CA LYS A 75 -11.68 -2.14 2.70
C LYS A 75 -11.13 -1.02 1.83
N ASP A 76 -10.04 -0.38 2.27
CA ASP A 76 -9.47 0.79 1.58
C ASP A 76 -8.90 0.39 0.21
N VAL A 77 -8.20 -0.74 0.14
CA VAL A 77 -7.63 -1.25 -1.12
C VAL A 77 -8.71 -1.71 -2.07
N LYS A 78 -9.73 -2.43 -1.60
CA LYS A 78 -10.84 -2.90 -2.43
C LYS A 78 -11.68 -1.76 -2.98
N ALA A 79 -11.92 -0.73 -2.17
CA ALA A 79 -12.59 0.49 -2.63
C ALA A 79 -11.81 1.12 -3.78
N LYS A 80 -10.49 1.32 -3.61
CA LYS A 80 -9.65 1.94 -4.63
C LYS A 80 -9.53 1.13 -5.91
N LEU A 81 -9.36 -0.19 -5.80
CA LEU A 81 -9.36 -1.09 -6.95
C LEU A 81 -10.69 -1.06 -7.70
N SER A 82 -11.81 -0.96 -6.99
CA SER A 82 -13.14 -0.86 -7.62
C SER A 82 -13.33 0.46 -8.37
N GLU A 83 -12.76 1.57 -7.89
CA GLU A 83 -12.72 2.84 -8.63
C GLU A 83 -11.90 2.71 -9.92
N LEU A 84 -10.74 2.04 -9.83
CA LEU A 84 -9.81 1.88 -10.96
C LEU A 84 -10.32 0.92 -12.04
N LEU A 85 -11.06 -0.11 -11.67
CA LEU A 85 -11.67 -1.03 -12.64
C LEU A 85 -12.88 -0.42 -13.38
N ARG A 86 -13.42 0.70 -12.89
CA ARG A 86 -14.55 1.42 -13.50
C ARG A 86 -14.14 2.60 -14.38
N SER A 87 -12.87 3.03 -14.30
CA SER A 87 -12.29 4.09 -15.14
C SER A 87 -11.66 3.49 -16.40
#